data_AF-A0A9P0NKD7-F1
#
_entry.id   AF-A0A9P0NKD7-F1
#
_cell.length_a   1.000
_cell.length_b   1.000
_cell.length_c   1.000
_cell.angle_alpha   90.00
_cell.angle_beta   90.00
_cell.angle_gamma   90.00
#
_symmetry.space_group_name_H-M   'P 1'
#
loop_
_entity.id
_entity.type
_entity.pdbx_description
1 polymer ?
#
loop_
_entity_poly.entity_id
_entity_poly.type
_entity_poly.pdbx_seq_one_letter_code
_entity_poly.pdbx_strand_id
1 'polypeptide(L)'
;MSMTYQQFVDYATDLKSHSDSIDDGWSLCQHQCPMNENYIKYLVKKKIQKMNKYSLKSDHSDSHTENNIPVVCEYHILYNPSYSCPDVFFNMWSTDGKLFSLEHVWSLVHYFLKENVERDKWNAITQEIHPFFSTPFFRLHPCKNTHVLEMLGFSSKNNYE
;
A
#
# COMPACT_ATOMS: atom_id res chain seq x y z
N MET A 1 17.18 -7.18 -4.85
CA MET A 1 16.82 -8.15 -5.91
C MET A 1 15.96 -7.44 -6.93
N SER A 2 16.27 -7.55 -8.22
CA SER A 2 15.40 -7.08 -9.31
C SER A 2 14.50 -8.22 -9.80
N MET A 3 13.30 -7.88 -10.24
CA MET A 3 12.26 -8.79 -10.71
C MET A 3 11.85 -8.36 -12.12
N THR A 4 11.61 -9.32 -13.02
CA THR A 4 11.08 -9.04 -14.37
C THR A 4 9.56 -8.84 -14.34
N TYR A 5 9.01 -8.25 -15.41
CA TYR A 5 7.55 -8.11 -15.52
C TYR A 5 6.84 -9.47 -15.53
N GLN A 6 7.40 -10.49 -16.20
CA GLN A 6 6.79 -11.82 -16.21
C GLN A 6 6.76 -12.43 -14.80
N GLN A 7 7.87 -12.33 -14.05
CA GLN A 7 7.92 -12.78 -12.66
C GLN A 7 6.89 -12.03 -11.79
N PHE A 8 6.74 -10.72 -11.98
CA PHE A 8 5.70 -9.96 -11.30
C PHE A 8 4.30 -10.49 -11.60
N VAL A 9 3.99 -10.79 -12.87
CA VAL A 9 2.68 -11.35 -13.27
C VAL A 9 2.45 -12.72 -12.63
N ASP A 10 3.47 -13.57 -12.57
CA ASP A 10 3.38 -14.89 -11.97
C ASP A 10 3.10 -14.77 -10.46
N TYR A 11 3.85 -13.94 -9.73
CA TYR A 11 3.62 -13.69 -8.31
C TYR A 11 2.27 -13.01 -8.04
N ALA A 12 1.84 -12.09 -8.89
CA ALA A 12 0.54 -11.43 -8.74
C ALA A 12 -0.62 -12.42 -8.93
N THR A 13 -0.46 -13.38 -9.86
CA THR A 13 -1.44 -14.44 -10.09
C THR A 13 -1.49 -15.43 -8.92
N ASP A 14 -0.33 -15.78 -8.37
CA ASP A 14 -0.23 -16.61 -7.16
C ASP A 14 -0.88 -15.93 -5.95
N LEU A 15 -0.55 -14.65 -5.71
CA LEU A 15 -1.17 -13.84 -4.65
C LEU A 15 -2.69 -13.77 -4.81
N LYS A 16 -3.20 -13.58 -6.03
CA LYS A 16 -4.64 -13.57 -6.31
C LYS A 16 -5.28 -14.94 -5.99
N SER A 17 -4.62 -16.03 -6.37
CA SER A 17 -5.12 -17.39 -6.09
C SER A 17 -5.17 -17.67 -4.59
N HIS A 18 -4.13 -17.25 -3.85
CA HIS A 18 -4.12 -17.34 -2.40
C HIS A 18 -5.21 -16.46 -1.77
N SER A 19 -5.36 -15.22 -2.24
CA SER A 19 -6.41 -14.28 -1.82
C SER A 19 -7.81 -14.88 -1.95
N ASP A 20 -8.10 -15.57 -3.05
CA ASP A 20 -9.38 -16.24 -3.28
C ASP A 20 -9.62 -17.38 -2.28
N SER A 21 -8.57 -18.07 -1.84
CA SER A 21 -8.70 -19.14 -0.85
C SER A 21 -9.07 -18.65 0.55
N ILE A 22 -8.73 -17.40 0.87
CA ILE A 22 -8.98 -16.78 2.19
C ILE A 22 -10.04 -15.69 2.15
N ASP A 23 -10.63 -15.43 0.98
CA ASP A 23 -11.63 -14.38 0.72
C ASP A 23 -11.24 -13.00 1.27
N ASP A 24 -9.97 -12.61 1.07
CA ASP A 24 -9.46 -11.35 1.62
C ASP A 24 -9.57 -10.16 0.64
N GLY A 25 -10.05 -10.38 -0.58
CA GLY A 25 -10.51 -9.33 -1.51
C GLY A 25 -9.46 -8.69 -2.42
N TRP A 26 -8.34 -9.35 -2.73
CA TRP A 26 -7.47 -8.90 -3.82
C TRP A 26 -8.09 -9.21 -5.19
N SER A 27 -7.86 -8.31 -6.14
CA SER A 27 -8.29 -8.43 -7.53
C SER A 27 -7.12 -8.21 -8.48
N LEU A 28 -7.00 -9.03 -9.51
CA LEU A 28 -6.02 -8.85 -10.57
C LEU A 28 -6.69 -8.13 -11.75
N CYS A 29 -6.32 -6.87 -11.96
CA CYS A 29 -6.88 -6.01 -12.99
C CYS A 29 -5.93 -5.90 -14.18
N GLN A 30 -6.46 -5.42 -15.32
CA GLN A 30 -5.72 -5.14 -16.53
C GLN A 30 -6.00 -3.72 -16.98
N HIS A 31 -4.94 -2.98 -17.32
CA HIS A 31 -5.03 -1.66 -17.92
C HIS A 31 -4.53 -1.73 -19.36
N GLN A 32 -5.35 -1.28 -20.30
CA GLN A 32 -4.97 -1.18 -21.70
C GLN A 32 -4.11 0.08 -21.89
N CYS A 33 -2.90 -0.09 -22.40
CA CYS A 33 -2.04 1.03 -22.73
C CYS A 33 -2.67 1.87 -23.86
N PRO A 34 -2.75 3.20 -23.75
CA PRO A 34 -3.27 4.02 -24.84
C PRO A 34 -2.41 4.00 -26.11
N MET A 35 -1.11 3.71 -25.95
CA MET A 35 -0.10 3.81 -27.01
C MET A 35 0.18 2.49 -27.73
N ASN A 36 -0.31 1.36 -27.21
CA ASN A 36 -0.18 0.04 -27.84
C ASN A 36 -1.31 -0.88 -27.37
N GLU A 37 -1.64 -1.91 -28.14
CA GLU A 37 -2.70 -2.88 -27.78
C GLU A 37 -2.32 -3.82 -26.62
N ASN A 38 -1.25 -3.51 -25.87
CA ASN A 38 -0.80 -4.33 -24.76
C ASN A 38 -1.55 -3.97 -23.48
N TYR A 39 -1.70 -4.98 -22.63
CA TYR A 39 -2.32 -4.87 -21.33
C TYR A 39 -1.28 -5.01 -20.22
N ILE A 40 -1.33 -4.11 -19.26
CA ILE A 40 -0.54 -4.20 -18.03
C ILE A 40 -1.41 -4.76 -16.92
N LYS A 41 -0.96 -5.84 -16.31
CA LYS A 41 -1.61 -6.42 -15.13
C LYS A 41 -1.16 -5.70 -13.86
N TYR A 42 -2.07 -5.53 -12.92
CA TYR A 42 -1.80 -4.93 -11.61
C TYR A 42 -2.79 -5.45 -10.57
N LEU A 43 -2.40 -5.44 -9.30
CA LEU A 43 -3.26 -5.88 -8.21
C LEU A 43 -4.00 -4.69 -7.60
N VAL A 44 -5.24 -4.91 -7.21
CA VAL A 44 -6.08 -3.94 -6.52
C VAL A 44 -6.68 -4.59 -5.29
N LYS A 45 -6.74 -3.86 -4.19
CA LYS A 45 -7.51 -4.24 -3.01
C LYS A 45 -8.17 -3.02 -2.40
N LYS A 46 -9.44 -3.16 -2.06
CA LYS A 46 -10.19 -2.13 -1.33
C LYS A 46 -10.82 -2.77 -0.10
N LYS A 47 -10.55 -2.22 1.08
CA LYS A 47 -11.07 -2.77 2.34
C LYS A 47 -11.29 -1.68 3.38
N ILE A 48 -12.19 -1.95 4.33
CA ILE A 48 -12.37 -1.10 5.50
C ILE A 48 -11.49 -1.63 6.63
N GLN A 49 -10.68 -0.77 7.22
CA GLN A 49 -9.80 -1.06 8.35
C GLN A 49 -10.24 -0.29 9.58
N LYS A 50 -10.18 -0.95 10.74
CA LYS A 50 -10.33 -0.31 12.03
C LYS A 50 -8.98 0.26 12.44
N MET A 51 -8.90 1.58 12.64
CA MET A 51 -7.67 2.23 13.06
C MET A 51 -7.82 2.95 14.40
N ASN A 52 -6.78 2.83 15.22
CA ASN A 52 -6.74 3.42 16.55
C ASN A 52 -6.72 4.95 16.48
N LYS A 53 -7.68 5.57 17.16
CA LYS A 53 -7.88 7.03 17.21
C LYS A 53 -6.71 7.80 17.84
N TYR A 54 -5.87 7.15 18.65
CA TYR A 54 -4.70 7.79 19.28
C TYR A 54 -3.60 8.15 18.28
N SER A 55 -3.56 7.53 17.09
CA SER A 55 -2.67 7.96 16.00
C SER A 55 -3.18 9.20 15.25
N LEU A 56 -4.37 9.72 15.59
CA LEU A 56 -5.06 10.81 14.90
C LEU A 56 -5.22 12.08 15.76
N LYS A 57 -4.78 12.09 17.03
CA LYS A 57 -4.84 13.29 17.89
C LYS A 57 -3.56 13.45 18.71
N SER A 58 -2.77 14.49 18.40
CA SER A 58 -2.04 15.22 19.43
C SER A 58 -3.07 16.02 20.20
N ASP A 59 -3.46 15.55 21.38
CA ASP A 59 -3.68 16.39 22.57
C ASP A 59 -4.33 15.56 23.68
N HIS A 60 -3.77 15.73 24.87
CA HIS A 60 -4.05 15.03 26.12
C HIS A 60 -5.54 14.93 26.44
N SER A 61 -6.08 13.72 26.50
CA SER A 61 -7.22 13.39 27.37
C SER A 61 -7.29 11.89 27.63
N ASP A 62 -7.10 11.52 28.90
CA ASP A 62 -7.34 10.20 29.45
C ASP A 62 -8.82 9.85 29.32
N SER A 63 -9.15 8.94 28.40
CA SER A 63 -10.35 8.11 28.53
C SER A 63 -10.13 6.80 27.79
N HIS A 64 -10.06 5.71 28.56
CA HIS A 64 -9.99 4.35 28.06
C HIS A 64 -11.32 3.95 27.39
N THR A 65 -11.47 4.28 26.11
CA THR A 65 -12.41 3.58 25.21
C THR A 65 -11.69 3.41 23.88
N GLU A 66 -11.44 2.16 23.47
CA GLU A 66 -10.89 1.77 22.17
C GLU A 66 -11.83 2.17 21.03
N ASN A 67 -11.88 3.47 20.73
CA ASN A 67 -12.69 4.02 19.66
C ASN A 67 -11.96 3.85 18.33
N ASN A 68 -11.92 2.62 17.81
CA ASN A 68 -11.43 2.34 16.47
C ASN A 68 -12.30 3.05 15.43
N ILE A 69 -11.70 3.88 14.58
CA ILE A 69 -12.41 4.56 13.49
C ILE A 69 -12.30 3.69 12.23
N PRO A 70 -13.42 3.42 11.53
CA PRO A 70 -13.37 2.73 10.24
C PRO A 70 -12.81 3.67 9.16
N VAL A 71 -11.78 3.19 8.46
CA VAL A 71 -11.08 3.87 7.36
C VAL A 71 -11.15 2.99 6.13
N VAL A 72 -11.56 3.57 5.00
CA VAL A 72 -11.52 2.89 3.69
C VAL A 72 -10.09 3.00 3.16
N CYS A 73 -9.48 1.88 2.83
CA CYS A 73 -8.16 1.81 2.22
C CYS A 73 -8.26 1.16 0.84
N GLU A 74 -7.62 1.77 -0.14
CA GLU A 74 -7.48 1.25 -1.50
C GLU A 74 -5.99 1.13 -1.80
N TYR A 75 -5.57 -0.02 -2.33
CA TYR A 75 -4.18 -0.37 -2.61
C TYR A 75 -4.07 -0.87 -4.04
N HIS A 76 -3.15 -0.28 -4.80
CA HIS A 76 -2.79 -0.71 -6.14
C HIS A 76 -1.31 -1.11 -6.15
N ILE A 77 -1.01 -2.33 -6.62
CA ILE A 77 0.37 -2.81 -6.79
C ILE A 77 0.65 -2.95 -8.28
N LEU A 78 1.58 -2.14 -8.76
CA LEU A 78 1.98 -2.07 -10.17
C LEU A 78 3.40 -2.59 -10.33
N TYR A 79 3.80 -2.93 -11.56
CA TYR A 79 5.20 -3.19 -11.86
C TYR A 79 5.90 -1.89 -12.27
N ASN A 80 7.02 -1.57 -11.61
CA ASN A 80 7.87 -0.46 -11.99
C ASN A 80 9.03 -0.94 -12.89
N PRO A 81 9.05 -0.59 -14.19
CA PRO A 81 10.12 -1.03 -15.08
C PRO A 81 11.47 -0.37 -14.76
N SER A 82 11.49 0.87 -14.28
CA SER A 82 12.72 1.62 -13.96
C SER A 82 13.46 1.02 -12.78
N TYR A 83 12.74 0.53 -11.77
CA TYR A 83 13.32 -0.11 -10.58
C TYR A 83 13.28 -1.64 -10.63
N SER A 84 12.62 -2.22 -11.65
CA SER A 84 12.41 -3.67 -11.80
C SER A 84 11.87 -4.31 -10.52
N CYS A 85 10.81 -3.71 -9.96
CA CYS A 85 10.19 -4.17 -8.71
C CYS A 85 8.71 -3.75 -8.64
N PRO A 86 7.92 -4.31 -7.70
CA PRO A 86 6.58 -3.82 -7.44
C PRO A 86 6.60 -2.39 -6.90
N ASP A 87 5.63 -1.58 -7.31
CA ASP A 87 5.35 -0.21 -6.88
C ASP A 87 4.00 -0.19 -6.17
N VAL A 88 3.89 0.52 -5.05
CA VAL A 88 2.66 0.51 -4.24
C VAL A 88 2.06 1.91 -4.23
N PHE A 89 0.86 2.00 -4.79
CA PHE A 89 0.01 3.18 -4.72
C PHE A 89 -1.15 2.88 -3.78
N PHE A 90 -1.59 3.87 -3.01
CA PHE A 90 -2.73 3.70 -2.12
C PHE A 90 -3.44 5.01 -1.84
N ASN A 91 -4.68 4.90 -1.38
CA ASN A 91 -5.45 6.03 -0.87
C ASN A 91 -6.22 5.58 0.38
N MET A 92 -6.50 6.55 1.24
CA MET A 92 -7.19 6.34 2.51
C MET A 92 -8.26 7.41 2.69
N TRP A 93 -9.48 6.97 2.99
CA TRP A 93 -10.62 7.85 3.24
C TRP A 93 -11.27 7.51 4.57
N SER A 94 -11.84 8.50 5.24
CA SER A 94 -12.84 8.22 6.27
C SER A 94 -14.10 7.68 5.62
N THR A 95 -14.93 7.02 6.42
CA THR A 95 -16.22 6.46 5.97
C THR A 95 -17.22 7.51 5.49
N ASP A 96 -16.96 8.80 5.74
CA ASP A 96 -17.68 9.95 5.19
C ASP A 96 -17.20 10.36 3.78
N GLY A 97 -16.19 9.67 3.23
CA GLY A 97 -15.63 9.93 1.90
C GLY A 97 -14.51 10.98 1.86
N LYS A 98 -14.11 11.57 2.99
CA LYS A 98 -13.01 12.53 3.03
C LYS A 98 -11.66 11.82 2.88
N LEU A 99 -10.90 12.20 1.84
CA LEU A 99 -9.54 11.71 1.64
C LEU A 99 -8.63 12.22 2.77
N PHE A 100 -7.76 11.35 3.27
CA PHE A 100 -6.79 11.71 4.29
C PHE A 100 -5.71 12.59 3.68
N SER A 101 -5.20 13.55 4.46
CA SER A 101 -4.04 14.34 4.05
C SER A 101 -2.75 13.52 4.22
N LEU A 102 -1.68 13.92 3.54
CA LEU A 102 -0.38 13.25 3.64
C LEU A 102 0.14 13.23 5.10
N GLU A 103 -0.10 14.30 5.86
CA GLU A 103 0.27 14.39 7.28
C GLU A 103 -0.49 13.39 8.14
N HIS A 104 -1.78 13.19 7.87
CA HIS A 104 -2.56 12.16 8.53
C HIS A 104 -2.06 10.78 8.13
N VAL A 105 -1.74 10.53 6.86
CA VAL A 105 -1.18 9.24 6.45
C VAL A 105 0.13 8.94 7.18
N TRP A 106 1.03 9.92 7.30
CA TRP A 106 2.27 9.74 8.08
C TRP A 106 2.02 9.48 9.57
N SER A 107 1.00 10.08 10.17
CA SER A 107 0.68 9.84 11.59
C SER A 107 0.17 8.42 11.86
N LEU A 108 -0.33 7.76 10.81
CA LEU A 108 -0.92 6.42 10.87
C LEU A 108 0.10 5.30 10.61
N VAL A 109 1.28 5.66 10.10
CA VAL A 109 2.39 4.73 9.93
C VAL A 109 2.81 4.19 11.31
N HIS A 110 2.96 2.87 11.41
CA HIS A 110 3.26 2.17 12.66
C HIS A 110 4.47 2.77 13.39
N TYR A 111 4.47 2.81 14.73
CA TYR A 111 5.51 3.49 15.52
C TYR A 111 6.94 3.02 15.19
N PHE A 112 7.10 1.74 14.83
CA PHE A 112 8.40 1.16 14.43
C PHE A 112 8.91 1.74 13.10
N LEU A 113 8.00 2.12 12.21
CA LEU A 113 8.29 2.82 10.97
C LEU A 113 8.40 4.34 11.17
N LYS A 114 7.78 4.87 12.23
CA LYS A 114 7.67 6.31 12.52
C LYS A 114 9.04 6.96 12.69
N GLU A 115 10.02 6.32 13.30
CA GLU A 115 11.37 6.91 13.46
C GLU A 115 12.10 7.05 12.11
N ASN A 116 11.92 6.09 11.21
CA ASN A 116 12.51 6.11 9.86
C ASN A 116 11.74 7.04 8.91
N VAL A 117 10.40 7.05 9.00
CA VAL A 117 9.55 7.96 8.24
C VAL A 117 9.72 9.39 8.75
N GLU A 118 9.82 9.65 10.05
CA GLU A 118 10.03 11.02 10.56
C GLU A 118 11.39 11.61 10.18
N ARG A 119 12.42 10.78 10.09
CA ARG A 119 13.74 11.18 9.58
C ARG A 119 13.74 11.45 8.08
N ASP A 120 12.85 10.81 7.32
CA ASP A 120 12.85 10.89 5.86
C ASP A 120 11.44 10.75 5.21
N LYS A 121 10.51 11.61 5.65
CA LYS A 121 9.06 11.49 5.36
C LYS A 121 8.77 11.42 3.87
N TRP A 122 9.46 12.28 3.13
CA TRP A 122 9.29 12.49 1.71
C TRP A 122 9.95 11.41 0.86
N ASN A 123 10.96 10.69 1.35
CA ASN A 123 11.53 9.55 0.62
C ASN A 123 10.81 8.23 0.93
N ALA A 124 9.88 8.21 1.88
CA ALA A 124 9.08 7.03 2.20
C ALA A 124 7.72 7.07 1.50
N ILE A 125 6.90 8.09 1.75
CA ILE A 125 5.54 8.21 1.21
C ILE A 125 5.38 9.60 0.59
N THR A 126 5.08 9.64 -0.71
CA THR A 126 4.79 10.86 -1.46
C THR A 126 3.37 10.83 -2.03
N GLN A 127 2.92 11.95 -2.58
CA GLN A 127 1.73 11.98 -3.42
C GLN A 127 2.15 12.12 -4.89
N GLU A 128 1.68 11.21 -5.73
CA GLU A 128 1.98 11.18 -7.17
C GLU A 128 0.71 10.91 -7.99
N ILE A 129 0.76 11.22 -9.28
CA ILE A 129 -0.31 10.85 -10.21
C ILE A 129 -0.22 9.35 -10.48
N HIS A 130 -1.34 8.64 -10.34
CA HIS A 130 -1.39 7.21 -10.61
C HIS A 130 -1.08 6.93 -12.10
N PRO A 131 -0.24 5.95 -12.45
CA PRO A 131 0.18 5.74 -13.85
C PRO A 131 -0.97 5.46 -14.82
N PHE A 132 -2.03 4.81 -14.35
CA PHE A 132 -3.20 4.41 -15.15
C PHE A 132 -4.41 5.31 -14.98
N PHE A 133 -4.42 6.15 -13.94
CA PHE A 133 -5.57 6.99 -13.59
C PHE A 133 -5.05 8.40 -13.42
N SER A 134 -5.65 9.40 -14.08
CA SER A 134 -5.25 10.81 -13.93
C SER A 134 -5.69 11.41 -12.58
N THR A 135 -5.50 10.67 -11.50
CA THR A 135 -5.93 10.95 -10.13
C THR A 135 -4.76 10.81 -9.17
N PRO A 136 -4.67 11.67 -8.14
CA PRO A 136 -3.61 11.61 -7.15
C PRO A 136 -3.76 10.38 -6.24
N PHE A 137 -2.65 9.71 -5.99
CA PHE A 137 -2.52 8.60 -5.04
C PHE A 137 -1.30 8.84 -4.15
N PHE A 138 -1.32 8.29 -2.94
CA PHE A 138 -0.09 8.13 -2.17
C PHE A 138 0.76 7.02 -2.79
N ARG A 139 2.07 7.20 -2.83
CA ARG A 139 3.02 6.24 -3.37
C ARG A 139 4.07 5.92 -2.32
N LEU A 140 4.32 4.64 -2.09
CA LEU A 140 5.45 4.16 -1.31
C LEU A 140 6.68 4.06 -2.22
N HIS A 141 7.75 4.78 -1.88
CA HIS A 141 8.89 4.87 -2.79
C HIS A 141 9.55 3.48 -3.01
N PRO A 142 9.75 3.03 -4.27
CA PRO A 142 10.22 1.69 -4.59
C PRO A 142 11.54 1.27 -3.93
N CYS A 143 12.47 2.23 -3.72
CA CYS A 143 13.75 1.97 -3.05
C CYS A 143 13.62 1.54 -1.58
N LYS A 144 12.44 1.73 -0.97
CA LYS A 144 12.13 1.31 0.40
C LYS A 144 11.26 0.05 0.45
N ASN A 145 10.77 -0.46 -0.68
CA ASN A 145 9.86 -1.61 -0.68
C ASN A 145 10.49 -2.87 -0.06
N THR A 146 11.78 -3.14 -0.27
CA THR A 146 12.45 -4.27 0.38
C THR A 146 12.51 -4.11 1.90
N HIS A 147 12.92 -2.94 2.38
CA HIS A 147 13.05 -2.66 3.80
C HIS A 147 11.69 -2.59 4.50
N VAL A 148 10.67 -2.02 3.84
CA VAL A 148 9.31 -1.91 4.37
C VAL A 148 8.61 -3.27 4.36
N LEU A 149 8.77 -4.12 3.34
CA LEU A 149 8.21 -5.48 3.33
C LEU A 149 8.87 -6.40 4.37
N GLU A 150 10.20 -6.32 4.54
CA GLU A 150 10.92 -7.02 5.62
C GLU A 150 10.45 -6.55 7.01
N MET A 151 10.24 -5.24 7.16
CA MET A 151 9.88 -4.59 8.44
C MET A 151 8.38 -4.68 8.78
N LEU A 152 7.51 -4.89 7.80
CA LEU A 152 6.08 -5.21 7.96
C LEU A 152 5.84 -6.69 8.31
N GLY A 153 6.90 -7.48 8.50
CA GLY A 153 6.79 -8.90 8.87
C GLY A 153 6.48 -9.84 7.70
N PHE A 154 6.54 -9.36 6.46
CA PHE A 154 6.41 -10.20 5.25
C PHE A 154 7.75 -10.84 4.84
N SER A 155 8.77 -10.81 5.70
CA SER A 155 9.99 -11.58 5.48
C SER A 155 9.62 -13.06 5.54
N SER A 156 9.67 -13.73 4.39
CA SER A 156 9.71 -15.19 4.32
C SER A 156 11.00 -15.66 4.99
N LYS A 157 10.97 -15.86 6.31
CA LYS A 157 11.75 -16.94 6.87
C LYS A 157 11.14 -18.21 6.31
N ASN A 158 11.69 -18.67 5.20
CA ASN A 158 11.55 -20.04 4.73
C ASN A 158 12.06 -20.95 5.85
N ASN A 159 11.20 -21.25 6.82
CA ASN A 159 11.41 -22.34 7.75
C ASN A 159 10.91 -23.60 7.05
N TYR A 160 11.70 -24.11 6.12
CA TYR A 160 11.66 -25.52 5.78
C TYR A 160 12.54 -26.21 6.84
N GLU A 161 11.91 -26.76 7.86
CA GLU A 161 12.42 -27.97 8.52
C GLU A 161 11.71 -29.18 7.90
#